data_AF-A0A9P9YWR5-F1
#
_entry.id   AF-A0A9P9YWR5-F1
#
_cell.length_a   1.000
_cell.length_b   1.000
_cell.length_c   1.000
_cell.angle_alpha   90.00
_cell.angle_beta   90.00
_cell.angle_gamma   90.00
#
_symmetry.space_group_name_H-M   'P 1'
#
loop_
_entity.id
_entity.type
_entity.pdbx_description
1 polymer ?
#
loop_
_entity_poly.entity_id
_entity_poly.type
_entity_poly.pdbx_seq_one_letter_code
_entity_poly.pdbx_strand_id
1 'polypeptide(L)'
;MFLRCFRVDRIFRSINQYIVETMDEFYIMPPVVSFTAIFEQTSSTIPVCFILSAGSDPTNDLIKLADTIVGMSNFCHISLGQGQEKAALRLLDGAVKQGMWLMLQNGHLLIRFVRELEKYLDRIENPHPDFRLWLTTDPTPTFPIGILQKSLKGESACNYFTALCKQFEQNKRKNLHKCILLCMYYVYIICIIRLKFT
;
A
#
# COMPACT_ATOMS: atom_id res chain seq x y z
N MET A 1 -26.99 6.41 17.71
CA MET A 1 -27.75 7.66 17.53
C MET A 1 -27.12 8.87 18.25
N PHE A 2 -26.42 8.72 19.39
CA PHE A 2 -25.78 9.83 20.11
C PHE A 2 -24.50 10.44 19.49
N LEU A 3 -23.77 9.71 18.63
CA LEU A 3 -22.53 10.20 18.02
C LEU A 3 -22.72 11.30 16.95
N ARG A 4 -23.96 11.55 16.48
CA ARG A 4 -24.25 12.64 15.51
C ARG A 4 -24.43 14.01 16.16
N CYS A 5 -24.55 14.07 17.49
CA CYS A 5 -24.74 15.32 18.24
C CYS A 5 -23.42 15.96 18.68
N PHE A 6 -22.31 15.21 18.64
CA PHE A 6 -20.99 15.70 19.03
C PHE A 6 -20.22 16.13 17.79
N ARG A 7 -19.55 17.28 17.89
CA ARG A 7 -18.61 17.75 16.86
C ARG A 7 -17.58 16.66 16.60
N VAL A 8 -17.57 16.12 15.38
CA VAL A 8 -16.76 14.97 14.95
C VAL A 8 -15.26 15.19 15.24
N ASP A 9 -14.78 16.43 15.12
CA ASP A 9 -13.39 16.82 15.46
C ASP A 9 -13.02 16.52 16.92
N ARG A 10 -13.97 16.68 17.85
CA ARG A 10 -13.72 16.45 19.29
C ARG A 10 -13.78 14.96 19.64
N ILE A 11 -14.60 14.18 18.93
CA ILE A 11 -14.70 12.73 19.11
C ILE A 11 -13.36 12.06 18.80
N PHE A 12 -12.69 12.46 17.70
CA PHE A 12 -11.39 11.88 17.34
C PHE A 12 -10.34 12.10 18.43
N ARG A 13 -10.24 13.32 18.97
CA ARG A 13 -9.32 13.64 20.08
C ARG A 13 -9.67 12.86 21.34
N SER A 14 -10.94 12.81 21.72
CA SER A 14 -11.40 12.09 22.91
C SER A 14 -11.14 10.58 22.82
N ILE A 15 -11.31 9.98 21.62
CA ILE A 15 -10.98 8.57 21.42
C ILE A 15 -9.47 8.34 21.49
N ASN A 16 -8.66 9.15 20.80
CA ASN A 16 -7.20 9.01 20.87
C ASN A 16 -6.69 9.14 22.31
N GLN A 17 -7.22 10.12 23.06
CA GLN A 17 -6.87 10.30 24.46
C GLN A 17 -7.28 9.11 25.34
N TYR A 18 -8.48 8.56 25.14
CA TYR A 18 -8.90 7.34 25.83
C TYR A 18 -8.00 6.13 25.50
N ILE A 19 -7.56 5.99 24.24
CA ILE A 19 -6.64 4.94 23.82
C ILE A 19 -5.27 5.12 24.49
N VAL A 20 -4.74 6.34 24.53
CA VAL A 20 -3.48 6.66 25.22
C VAL A 20 -3.58 6.31 26.70
N GLU A 21 -4.67 6.72 27.37
CA GLU A 21 -4.87 6.47 28.80
C GLU A 21 -5.06 4.99 29.14
N THR A 22 -5.67 4.20 28.25
CA THR A 22 -6.01 2.78 28.52
C THR A 22 -4.98 1.79 27.98
N MET A 23 -4.31 2.13 26.89
CA MET A 23 -3.48 1.22 26.11
C MET A 23 -2.07 1.70 25.84
N ASP A 24 -1.73 2.97 26.11
CA ASP A 24 -0.46 3.66 25.81
C ASP A 24 -0.45 4.40 24.44
N GLU A 25 0.41 5.42 24.33
CA GLU A 25 0.59 6.27 23.14
C GLU A 25 1.06 5.47 21.92
N PHE A 26 1.76 4.36 22.14
CA PHE A 26 2.16 3.42 21.08
C PHE A 26 1.00 2.97 20.17
N TYR A 27 -0.25 3.01 20.64
CA TYR A 27 -1.44 2.60 19.88
C TYR A 27 -2.05 3.69 19.01
N ILE A 28 -1.63 4.96 19.20
CA ILE A 28 -2.04 6.08 18.35
C ILE A 28 -0.90 6.54 17.43
N MET A 29 0.34 6.08 17.66
CA MET A 29 1.46 6.41 16.79
C MET A 29 1.34 5.67 15.45
N PRO A 30 1.39 6.38 14.31
CA PRO A 30 1.48 5.71 13.02
C PRO A 30 2.81 4.94 12.94
N PRO A 31 2.82 3.68 12.48
CA PRO A 31 4.04 2.92 12.29
C PRO A 31 4.85 3.62 11.21
N VAL A 32 6.14 3.81 11.47
CA VAL A 32 7.06 4.31 10.47
C VAL A 32 7.18 3.23 9.40
N VAL A 33 6.67 3.53 8.19
CA VAL A 33 6.78 2.62 7.06
C VAL A 33 8.22 2.66 6.56
N SER A 34 9.01 1.64 6.92
CA SER A 34 10.36 1.47 6.38
C SER A 34 10.28 0.75 5.03
N PHE A 35 10.69 1.44 3.97
CA PHE A 35 10.79 0.85 2.62
C PHE A 35 11.78 -0.31 2.57
N THR A 36 12.84 -0.28 3.39
CA THR A 36 13.79 -1.38 3.55
C THR A 36 13.11 -2.64 4.10
N ALA A 37 12.26 -2.49 5.12
CA ALA A 37 11.53 -3.62 5.70
C ALA A 37 10.46 -4.18 4.74
N ILE A 38 9.90 -3.34 3.86
CA ILE A 38 9.05 -3.80 2.76
C ILE A 38 9.89 -4.60 1.77
N PHE A 39 11.02 -4.06 1.33
CA PHE A 39 11.93 -4.69 0.38
C PHE A 39 12.38 -6.09 0.84
N GLU A 40 12.72 -6.28 2.11
CA GLU A 40 13.10 -7.59 2.67
C GLU A 40 12.02 -8.67 2.51
N GLN A 41 10.74 -8.28 2.40
CA GLN A 41 9.63 -9.19 2.19
C GLN A 41 9.35 -9.44 0.69
N THR A 42 9.93 -8.64 -0.21
CA THR A 42 9.68 -8.72 -1.65
C THR A 42 10.42 -9.88 -2.31
N SER A 43 9.81 -10.40 -3.38
CA SER A 43 10.37 -11.46 -4.22
C SER A 43 10.17 -11.12 -5.70
N SER A 44 10.85 -11.83 -6.60
CA SER A 44 10.75 -11.62 -8.05
C SER A 44 9.39 -12.00 -8.64
N THR A 45 8.61 -12.82 -7.94
CA THR A 45 7.27 -13.26 -8.36
C THR A 45 6.14 -12.47 -7.68
N ILE A 46 6.45 -11.75 -6.60
CA ILE A 46 5.46 -11.06 -5.77
C ILE A 46 5.64 -9.55 -5.94
N PRO A 47 4.80 -8.87 -6.73
CA PRO A 47 4.88 -7.43 -6.89
C PRO A 47 4.52 -6.68 -5.59
N VAL A 48 4.92 -5.43 -5.50
CA VAL A 48 4.48 -4.51 -4.44
C VAL A 48 3.52 -3.48 -5.04
N CYS A 49 2.36 -3.31 -4.41
CA CYS A 49 1.37 -2.32 -4.82
C CYS A 49 1.18 -1.29 -3.71
N PHE A 50 1.42 -0.02 -4.04
CA PHE A 50 1.18 1.13 -3.19
C PHE A 50 -0.16 1.77 -3.54
N ILE A 51 -1.05 1.82 -2.56
CA ILE A 51 -2.29 2.60 -2.66
C ILE A 51 -1.98 4.02 -2.21
N LEU A 52 -2.10 4.97 -3.13
CA LEU A 52 -1.82 6.37 -2.87
C LEU A 52 -2.95 6.99 -2.05
N SER A 53 -2.56 7.90 -1.15
CA SER A 53 -3.48 8.76 -0.42
C SER A 53 -3.19 10.22 -0.80
N ALA A 54 -4.17 11.11 -0.64
CA ALA A 54 -4.03 12.51 -1.01
C ALA A 54 -2.78 13.14 -0.34
N GLY A 55 -1.79 13.53 -1.15
CA GLY A 55 -0.55 14.16 -0.69
C GLY A 55 0.57 13.20 -0.25
N SER A 56 0.44 11.89 -0.48
CA SER A 56 1.47 10.90 -0.15
C SER A 56 1.84 10.07 -1.39
N ASP A 57 3.02 10.36 -1.96
CA ASP A 57 3.59 9.63 -3.10
C ASP A 57 4.91 8.94 -2.67
N PRO A 58 4.99 7.59 -2.68
CA PRO A 58 6.17 6.84 -2.27
C PRO A 58 7.29 6.86 -3.32
N THR A 59 7.07 7.45 -4.50
CA THR A 59 8.00 7.40 -5.64
C THR A 59 9.39 7.87 -5.25
N ASN A 60 9.53 9.03 -4.61
CA ASN A 60 10.84 9.59 -4.30
C ASN A 60 11.62 8.73 -3.28
N ASP A 61 10.92 8.15 -2.31
CA ASP A 61 11.54 7.30 -1.30
C ASP A 61 11.96 5.96 -1.91
N LEU A 62 11.17 5.41 -2.84
CA LEU A 62 11.52 4.21 -3.56
C LEU A 62 12.70 4.43 -4.52
N ILE A 63 12.79 5.59 -5.19
CA ILE A 63 13.94 5.94 -6.04
C ILE A 63 15.22 5.98 -5.19
N LYS A 64 15.19 6.63 -4.03
CA LYS A 64 16.35 6.65 -3.10
C LYS A 64 16.74 5.25 -2.63
N LEU A 65 15.75 4.41 -2.32
CA LEU A 65 15.99 3.02 -1.95
C LEU A 65 16.65 2.24 -3.09
N ALA A 66 16.12 2.39 -4.31
CA ALA A 66 16.63 1.70 -5.50
C ALA A 66 18.06 2.14 -5.81
N ASP A 67 18.37 3.43 -5.73
CA ASP A 67 19.73 3.94 -5.91
C ASP A 67 20.71 3.34 -4.88
N THR A 68 20.25 3.19 -3.63
CA THR A 68 21.06 2.60 -2.55
C THR A 68 21.31 1.09 -2.74
N ILE A 69 20.34 0.34 -3.27
CA ILE A 69 20.38 -1.14 -3.31
C ILE A 69 20.87 -1.67 -4.66
N VAL A 70 20.27 -1.21 -5.76
CA VAL A 70 20.55 -1.71 -7.12
C VAL A 70 21.27 -0.70 -8.01
N GLY A 71 21.33 0.57 -7.59
CA GLY A 71 21.86 1.69 -8.36
C GLY A 71 20.87 2.16 -9.43
N MET A 72 20.93 3.45 -9.77
CA MET A 72 20.03 4.05 -10.77
C MET A 72 20.07 3.39 -12.15
N SER A 73 21.17 2.72 -12.54
CA SER A 73 21.26 2.02 -13.82
C SER A 73 20.35 0.78 -13.92
N ASN A 74 20.02 0.18 -12.78
CA ASN A 74 19.18 -1.03 -12.70
C ASN A 74 17.77 -0.72 -12.20
N PHE A 75 17.35 0.56 -12.22
CA PHE A 75 16.03 1.00 -11.83
C PHE A 75 15.36 1.75 -13.00
N CYS A 76 14.18 1.28 -13.39
CA CYS A 76 13.35 1.90 -14.41
C CYS A 76 12.00 2.29 -13.81
N HIS A 77 11.47 3.45 -14.19
CA HIS A 77 10.12 3.84 -13.81
C HIS A 77 9.37 4.42 -15.01
N ILE A 78 8.06 4.19 -15.08
CA ILE A 78 7.17 4.73 -16.10
C ILE A 78 5.81 5.05 -15.50
N SER A 79 5.31 6.25 -15.79
CA SER A 79 3.92 6.62 -15.51
C SER A 79 2.98 6.02 -16.54
N LEU A 80 2.02 5.23 -16.07
CA LEU A 80 0.99 4.64 -16.92
C LEU A 80 0.00 5.72 -17.33
N GLY A 81 -0.13 5.91 -18.64
CA GLY A 81 -1.06 6.84 -19.26
C GLY A 81 -1.43 6.33 -20.64
N GLN A 82 -2.34 7.03 -21.31
CA GLN A 82 -2.79 6.64 -22.64
C GLN A 82 -1.61 6.54 -23.62
N GLY A 83 -1.46 5.39 -24.29
CA GLY A 83 -0.39 5.14 -25.26
C GLY A 83 0.93 4.63 -24.67
N GLN A 84 1.02 4.44 -23.34
CA GLN A 84 2.23 3.93 -22.68
C GLN A 84 2.29 2.40 -22.59
N GLU A 85 1.27 1.68 -23.04
CA GLU A 85 1.17 0.22 -22.91
C GLU A 85 2.38 -0.48 -23.54
N LYS A 86 2.73 -0.10 -24.76
CA LYS A 86 3.84 -0.72 -25.51
C LYS A 86 5.19 -0.42 -24.86
N ALA A 87 5.37 0.78 -24.32
CA ALA A 87 6.59 1.17 -23.63
C ALA A 87 6.73 0.41 -22.30
N ALA A 88 5.65 0.31 -21.54
CA ALA A 88 5.60 -0.42 -20.28
C ALA A 88 5.88 -1.92 -20.48
N LEU A 89 5.31 -2.56 -21.52
CA LEU A 89 5.60 -3.96 -21.86
C LEU A 89 7.09 -4.17 -22.19
N ARG A 90 7.70 -3.28 -22.98
CA ARG A 90 9.12 -3.39 -23.33
C ARG A 90 10.02 -3.26 -22.10
N LEU A 91 9.71 -2.33 -21.22
CA LEU A 91 10.43 -2.16 -19.95
C LEU A 91 10.26 -3.37 -19.04
N LEU A 92 9.05 -3.94 -18.98
CA LEU A 92 8.77 -5.15 -18.22
C LEU A 92 9.59 -6.35 -18.72
N ASP A 93 9.56 -6.62 -20.02
CA ASP A 93 10.33 -7.71 -20.62
C ASP A 93 11.84 -7.55 -20.41
N GLY A 94 12.34 -6.32 -20.50
CA GLY A 94 13.75 -6.00 -20.22
C GLY A 94 14.10 -6.21 -18.76
N ALA A 95 13.30 -5.67 -17.84
CA ALA A 95 13.53 -5.74 -16.41
C ALA A 95 13.49 -7.18 -15.89
N VAL A 96 12.54 -7.98 -16.37
CA VAL A 96 12.43 -9.41 -16.05
C VAL A 96 13.68 -10.19 -16.44
N LYS A 97 14.23 -9.92 -17.63
CA LYS A 97 15.42 -10.63 -18.15
C LYS A 97 16.71 -10.18 -17.49
N GLN A 98 16.83 -8.89 -17.21
CA GLN A 98 18.05 -8.27 -16.70
C GLN A 98 18.10 -8.17 -15.17
N GLY A 99 17.02 -8.51 -14.47
CA GLY A 99 16.97 -8.38 -13.01
C GLY A 99 16.80 -6.95 -12.50
N MET A 100 16.32 -6.04 -13.35
CA MET A 100 16.13 -4.64 -12.97
C MET A 100 14.87 -4.47 -12.13
N TRP A 101 14.82 -3.37 -11.39
CA TRP A 101 13.62 -2.93 -10.72
C TRP A 101 12.77 -2.11 -11.67
N LEU A 102 11.48 -2.42 -11.75
CA LEU A 102 10.52 -1.68 -12.55
C LEU A 102 9.44 -1.07 -11.65
N MET A 103 9.27 0.24 -11.74
CA MET A 103 8.17 0.97 -11.11
C MET A 103 7.14 1.41 -12.15
N LEU A 104 5.91 0.98 -11.99
CA LEU A 104 4.76 1.41 -12.78
C LEU A 104 3.95 2.41 -11.94
N GLN A 105 3.88 3.66 -12.37
CA GLN A 105 3.16 4.68 -11.63
C GLN A 105 1.75 4.87 -12.17
N ASN A 106 0.83 5.29 -11.31
CA ASN A 106 -0.55 5.67 -11.69
C ASN A 106 -1.32 4.58 -12.43
N GLY A 107 -1.27 3.33 -11.94
CA GLY A 107 -1.94 2.17 -12.55
C GLY A 107 -3.45 2.34 -12.77
N HIS A 108 -4.11 3.16 -11.95
CA HIS A 108 -5.52 3.54 -12.10
C HIS A 108 -5.84 4.21 -13.45
N LEU A 109 -4.88 4.89 -14.07
CA LEU A 109 -5.06 5.54 -15.37
C LEU A 109 -5.09 4.54 -16.54
N LEU A 110 -4.60 3.31 -16.33
CA LEU A 110 -4.47 2.31 -17.38
C LEU A 110 -4.87 0.90 -16.93
N ILE A 111 -6.08 0.78 -16.36
CA ILE A 111 -6.64 -0.48 -15.82
C ILE A 111 -6.55 -1.66 -16.80
N ARG A 112 -6.76 -1.42 -18.10
CA ARG A 112 -6.67 -2.47 -19.11
C ARG A 112 -5.29 -3.11 -19.14
N PHE A 113 -4.24 -2.29 -19.13
CA PHE A 113 -2.86 -2.77 -19.08
C PHE A 113 -2.58 -3.52 -17.77
N VAL A 114 -3.07 -3.03 -16.63
CA VAL A 114 -2.86 -3.72 -15.34
C VAL A 114 -3.47 -5.14 -15.34
N ARG A 115 -4.60 -5.35 -16.03
CA ARG A 115 -5.17 -6.70 -16.22
C ARG A 115 -4.32 -7.59 -17.12
N GLU A 116 -3.68 -7.02 -18.13
CA GLU A 116 -2.75 -7.75 -18.99
C GLU A 116 -1.45 -8.08 -18.24
N LEU A 117 -0.95 -7.15 -17.42
CA LEU A 117 0.18 -7.34 -16.51
C LEU A 117 -0.07 -8.50 -15.54
N GLU A 118 -1.27 -8.58 -14.95
CA GLU A 118 -1.63 -9.71 -14.08
C GLU A 118 -1.48 -11.06 -14.79
N LYS A 119 -2.01 -11.17 -16.02
CA LYS A 119 -1.89 -12.40 -16.81
C LYS A 119 -0.44 -12.68 -17.22
N TYR A 120 0.36 -11.64 -17.43
CA TYR A 120 1.77 -11.78 -17.74
C TYR A 120 2.53 -12.35 -16.54
N LEU A 121 2.29 -11.82 -15.33
CA LEU A 121 2.90 -12.31 -14.09
C LEU A 121 2.51 -13.75 -13.75
N ASP A 122 1.34 -14.22 -14.20
CA ASP A 122 0.95 -15.64 -14.03
C ASP A 122 1.65 -16.59 -15.01
N ARG A 123 2.13 -16.07 -16.15
CA ARG A 123 2.77 -16.86 -17.21
C ARG A 123 4.29 -16.87 -17.11
N ILE A 124 4.86 -15.99 -16.28
CA ILE A 124 6.30 -15.84 -16.18
C ILE A 124 6.89 -17.06 -15.47
N GLU A 125 7.69 -17.83 -16.19
CA GLU A 125 8.41 -18.97 -15.64
C GLU A 125 9.85 -18.54 -15.37
N ASN A 126 10.24 -18.56 -14.08
CA ASN A 126 11.59 -18.20 -13.60
C ASN A 126 12.05 -16.76 -13.95
N PRO A 127 11.40 -15.71 -13.40
CA PRO A 127 11.93 -14.35 -13.46
C PRO A 127 13.33 -14.28 -12.83
N HIS A 128 14.15 -13.32 -13.27
CA HIS A 128 15.46 -13.08 -12.65
C HIS A 128 15.31 -12.87 -11.13
N PRO A 129 16.17 -13.45 -10.28
CA PRO A 129 16.01 -13.41 -8.82
C PRO A 129 16.00 -12.00 -8.25
N ASP A 130 16.73 -11.06 -8.87
CA ASP A 130 16.81 -9.65 -8.45
C ASP A 130 15.69 -8.75 -9.01
N PHE A 131 14.89 -9.25 -9.96
CA PHE A 131 13.77 -8.50 -10.52
C PHE A 131 12.80 -8.11 -9.41
N ARG A 132 12.36 -6.85 -9.40
CA ARG A 132 11.31 -6.38 -8.48
C ARG A 132 10.34 -5.49 -9.24
N LEU A 133 9.05 -5.73 -9.02
CA LEU A 133 7.97 -4.96 -9.63
C LEU A 133 7.25 -4.13 -8.56
N TRP A 134 7.20 -2.82 -8.79
CA TRP A 134 6.55 -1.85 -7.92
C TRP A 134 5.42 -1.16 -8.71
N LEU A 135 4.27 -0.98 -8.08
CA LEU A 135 3.08 -0.38 -8.68
C LEU A 135 2.55 0.71 -7.75
N THR A 136 2.19 1.88 -8.28
CA THR A 136 1.41 2.88 -7.53
C THR A 136 0.04 3.07 -8.17
N THR A 137 -0.99 3.23 -7.34
CA THR A 137 -2.35 3.45 -7.83
C THR A 137 -3.20 4.24 -6.85
N ASP A 138 -4.09 5.07 -7.36
CA ASP A 138 -5.18 5.64 -6.58
C ASP A 138 -6.27 4.58 -6.35
N PRO A 139 -7.01 4.67 -5.23
CA PRO A 139 -8.13 3.78 -4.95
C PRO A 139 -9.21 3.92 -6.03
N THR A 140 -9.48 2.83 -6.76
CA THR A 140 -10.46 2.82 -7.85
C THR A 140 -11.28 1.53 -7.81
N PRO A 141 -12.62 1.57 -7.94
CA PRO A 141 -13.47 0.38 -7.81
C PRO A 141 -13.30 -0.62 -8.97
N THR A 142 -12.77 -0.18 -10.11
CA THR A 142 -12.57 -1.01 -11.31
C THR A 142 -11.19 -1.67 -11.38
N PHE A 143 -10.34 -1.42 -10.39
CA PHE A 143 -8.99 -1.95 -10.32
C PHE A 143 -9.00 -3.47 -10.13
N PRO A 144 -8.19 -4.24 -10.87
CA PRO A 144 -8.23 -5.69 -10.80
C PRO A 144 -7.82 -6.20 -9.41
N ILE A 145 -8.72 -6.94 -8.77
CA ILE A 145 -8.48 -7.47 -7.41
C ILE A 145 -7.38 -8.52 -7.41
N GLY A 146 -7.19 -9.25 -8.50
CA GLY A 146 -6.20 -10.33 -8.56
C GLY A 146 -4.76 -9.84 -8.41
N ILE A 147 -4.39 -8.71 -9.02
CA ILE A 147 -3.07 -8.11 -8.78
C ILE A 147 -2.94 -7.66 -7.32
N LEU A 148 -4.00 -7.10 -6.71
CA LEU A 148 -3.97 -6.71 -5.30
C LEU A 148 -3.76 -7.94 -4.41
N GLN A 149 -4.46 -9.04 -4.66
CA GLN A 149 -4.34 -10.26 -3.86
C GLN A 149 -2.92 -10.84 -3.90
N LYS A 150 -2.29 -10.86 -5.08
CA LYS A 150 -0.93 -11.35 -5.30
C LYS A 150 0.16 -10.38 -4.83
N SER A 151 -0.14 -9.09 -4.70
CA SER A 151 0.86 -8.09 -4.31
C SER A 151 1.05 -8.03 -2.80
N LEU A 152 2.26 -7.64 -2.36
CA LEU A 152 2.45 -7.02 -1.06
C LEU A 152 1.83 -5.63 -1.10
N LYS A 153 0.94 -5.35 -0.14
CA LYS A 153 0.24 -4.06 -0.05
C LYS A 153 1.10 -3.14 0.79
N GLY A 154 1.72 -2.16 0.14
CA GLY A 154 2.32 -1.03 0.82
C GLY A 154 1.27 0.08 0.93
N GLU A 155 1.14 0.68 2.10
CA GLU A 155 0.46 1.97 2.19
C GLU A 155 1.53 3.02 2.39
N SER A 156 1.67 3.91 1.41
CA SER A 156 2.50 5.10 1.51
C SER A 156 2.00 5.88 2.69
N ALA A 157 2.83 6.00 3.72
CA ALA A 157 2.45 6.42 5.06
C ALA A 157 1.50 7.61 5.03
N CYS A 158 0.22 7.38 5.32
CA CYS A 158 -0.69 8.27 6.03
C CYS A 158 -2.08 7.62 6.23
N ASN A 159 -2.17 6.44 6.85
CA ASN A 159 -3.45 5.94 7.33
C ASN A 159 -3.26 5.27 8.70
N TYR A 160 -3.77 5.93 9.75
CA TYR A 160 -3.99 5.36 11.08
C TYR A 160 -4.69 3.98 11.02
N PHE A 161 -5.43 3.72 9.94
CA PHE A 161 -6.14 2.47 9.67
C PHE A 161 -5.22 1.23 9.59
N THR A 162 -4.11 1.31 8.87
CA THR A 162 -3.23 0.16 8.62
C THR A 162 -2.28 -0.10 9.78
N ALA A 163 -1.93 0.97 10.52
CA ALA A 163 -1.38 0.88 11.86
C ALA A 163 -2.27 0.00 12.75
N LEU A 164 -3.55 0.36 12.80
CA LEU A 164 -4.53 -0.27 13.66
C LEU A 164 -4.80 -1.74 13.28
N CYS A 165 -4.88 -2.04 11.97
CA CYS A 165 -5.03 -3.40 11.47
C CYS A 165 -3.90 -4.33 11.90
N LYS A 166 -2.65 -3.90 11.68
CA LYS A 166 -1.47 -4.70 12.06
C LYS A 166 -1.40 -4.89 13.58
N GLN A 167 -1.78 -3.87 14.36
CA GLN A 167 -1.81 -3.92 15.82
C GLN A 167 -2.94 -4.81 16.37
N PHE A 168 -4.09 -4.87 15.68
CA PHE A 168 -5.20 -5.77 16.01
C PHE A 168 -4.80 -7.24 15.80
N GLU A 169 -4.13 -7.57 14.69
CA GLU A 169 -3.63 -8.94 14.45
C GLU A 169 -2.61 -9.39 15.50
N GLN A 170 -1.72 -8.50 15.92
CA GLN A 170 -0.73 -8.79 16.98
C GLN A 170 -1.36 -9.00 18.36
N ASN A 171 -2.48 -8.34 18.68
CA ASN A 171 -3.12 -8.39 20.00
C ASN A 171 -4.30 -9.37 20.14
N LYS A 172 -4.68 -10.06 19.05
CA LYS A 172 -5.80 -11.03 19.01
C LYS A 172 -5.75 -12.10 20.10
N ARG A 173 -4.58 -12.36 20.70
CA ARG A 173 -4.36 -13.39 21.73
C ARG A 173 -4.26 -12.87 23.17
N LYS A 174 -4.15 -11.56 23.42
CA LYS A 174 -3.72 -11.06 24.74
C LYS A 174 -4.82 -10.43 25.60
N ASN A 175 -5.86 -9.82 25.02
CA ASN A 175 -6.95 -9.21 25.80
C ASN A 175 -8.22 -8.93 24.96
N LEU A 176 -9.34 -9.55 25.34
CA LEU A 176 -10.63 -9.45 24.63
C LEU A 176 -11.21 -8.03 24.65
N HIS A 177 -11.14 -7.34 25.79
CA HIS A 177 -11.59 -5.94 25.92
C HIS A 177 -10.85 -4.99 24.98
N LYS A 178 -9.53 -5.17 24.82
CA LYS A 178 -8.71 -4.34 23.93
C LYS A 178 -9.07 -4.57 22.46
N CYS A 179 -9.36 -5.82 22.09
CA CYS A 179 -9.81 -6.17 20.74
C CYS A 179 -11.17 -5.54 20.39
N ILE A 180 -12.12 -5.50 21.33
CA ILE A 180 -13.44 -4.89 21.09
C ILE A 180 -13.33 -3.37 20.85
N LEU A 181 -12.49 -2.68 21.63
CA LEU A 181 -12.23 -1.24 21.47
C LEU A 181 -11.56 -0.92 20.13
N LEU A 182 -10.55 -1.72 19.74
CA LEU A 182 -9.90 -1.62 18.43
C LEU A 182 -10.90 -1.88 17.28
N CYS A 183 -11.79 -2.88 17.40
CA CYS A 183 -12.85 -3.13 16.42
C CYS A 183 -13.83 -1.96 16.31
N MET A 184 -14.24 -1.32 17.41
CA MET A 184 -15.13 -0.16 17.36
C MET A 184 -14.46 1.05 16.71
N TYR A 185 -13.18 1.29 17.00
CA TYR A 185 -12.40 2.33 16.35
C TYR A 185 -12.18 2.04 14.86
N TYR A 186 -11.95 0.78 14.49
CA TYR A 186 -11.83 0.32 13.12
C TYR A 186 -13.12 0.55 12.31
N VAL A 187 -14.28 0.14 12.84
CA VAL A 187 -15.59 0.39 12.20
C VAL A 187 -15.87 1.89 12.07
N TYR A 188 -15.49 2.69 13.08
CA TYR A 188 -15.63 4.14 13.04
C TYR A 188 -14.76 4.78 11.94
N ILE A 189 -13.49 4.39 11.83
CA ILE A 189 -12.60 4.87 10.77
C ILE A 189 -13.10 4.42 9.39
N ILE A 190 -13.55 3.16 9.22
CA ILE A 190 -14.14 2.70 7.95
C ILE A 190 -15.35 3.54 7.57
N CYS A 191 -16.23 3.85 8.53
CA CYS A 191 -17.39 4.70 8.27
C CYS A 191 -16.98 6.11 7.83
N ILE A 192 -15.98 6.72 8.46
CA ILE A 192 -15.46 8.05 8.07
C ILE A 192 -14.81 8.01 6.69
N ILE A 193 -14.04 6.97 6.40
CA ILE A 193 -13.37 6.81 5.11
C ILE A 193 -14.44 6.60 4.02
N ARG A 194 -15.44 5.73 4.23
CA ARG A 194 -16.58 5.57 3.31
C ARG A 194 -17.35 6.87 3.06
N LEU A 195 -17.50 7.72 4.08
CA LEU A 195 -18.11 9.04 3.96
C LEU A 195 -17.28 10.05 3.14
N LYS A 196 -15.97 9.84 3.00
CA LYS A 196 -15.10 10.62 2.09
C LYS A 196 -15.12 10.11 0.64
N PHE A 197 -15.68 8.93 0.40
CA PHE A 197 -15.81 8.30 -0.92
C PHE A 197 -17.28 8.27 -1.41
N THR A 198 -18.13 9.19 -0.95
CA THR A 198 -19.46 9.47 -1.51
C THR A 198 -19.56 10.91 -1.94
#